data_AF-K6YMG0-F1
#
_entry.id   AF-K6YMG0-F1
#
_cell.length_a   1.000
_cell.length_b   1.000
_cell.length_c   1.000
_cell.angle_alpha   90.00
_cell.angle_beta   90.00
_cell.angle_gamma   90.00
#
_symmetry.space_group_name_H-M   'P 1'
#
loop_
_entity.id
_entity.type
_entity.pdbx_description
1 polymer ?
#
loop_
_entity_poly.entity_id
_entity_poly.type
_entity_poly.pdbx_seq_one_letter_code
_entity_poly.pdbx_strand_id
1 'polypeptide(L)'
;MAIIVDKDKKRRDIAGACTELLLEKGIKNLTITEIARTAGIGKGTVYDYFSNKEEIVFEIIRKFIEEHQHNLLSRSDQQTSTKQKVLYLFDFFLSEYKSYEKHQDVYREYLSVTLSTKSCPMLEFNSECSCFIKTILENIIAEGIKKGEIKGIAKRLVDGLIKAERGYMLTAWADGKDLKQEFKDYIDTLFDLIEIKK
;
A
#
# COMPACT_ATOMS: atom_id res chain seq x y z
N MET A 1 -25.41 -7.15 31.42
CA MET A 1 -24.83 -5.98 30.72
C MET A 1 -24.45 -6.42 29.33
N ALA A 2 -25.09 -5.88 28.30
CA ALA A 2 -24.65 -6.13 26.92
C ALA A 2 -23.30 -5.42 26.73
N ILE A 3 -22.26 -6.19 26.43
CA ILE A 3 -20.98 -5.62 26.00
C ILE A 3 -21.27 -4.94 24.67
N ILE A 4 -21.17 -3.62 24.62
CA ILE A 4 -21.23 -2.88 23.36
C ILE A 4 -19.96 -3.25 22.60
N VAL A 5 -20.10 -4.11 21.59
CA VAL A 5 -18.99 -4.49 20.74
C VAL A 5 -18.76 -3.38 19.74
N ASP A 6 -17.60 -2.75 19.80
CA ASP A 6 -17.09 -1.89 18.72
C ASP A 6 -16.89 -2.78 17.48
N LYS A 7 -17.81 -2.67 16.52
CA LYS A 7 -17.83 -3.51 15.34
C LYS A 7 -16.59 -3.32 14.47
N ASP A 8 -16.08 -2.09 14.37
CA ASP A 8 -14.92 -1.78 13.53
C ASP A 8 -13.66 -2.34 14.16
N LYS A 9 -13.51 -2.21 15.48
CA LYS A 9 -12.41 -2.86 16.20
C LYS A 9 -12.46 -4.37 16.04
N LYS A 10 -13.64 -4.98 16.20
CA LYS A 10 -13.77 -6.43 16.07
C LYS A 10 -13.49 -6.91 14.64
N ARG A 11 -13.89 -6.15 13.62
CA ARG A 11 -13.57 -6.39 12.22
C ARG A 11 -12.05 -6.37 11.99
N ARG A 12 -11.34 -5.36 12.52
CA ARG A 12 -9.87 -5.27 12.50
C ARG A 12 -9.19 -6.44 13.21
N ASP A 13 -9.73 -6.86 14.37
CA ASP A 13 -9.18 -7.99 15.13
C ASP A 13 -9.30 -9.31 14.35
N ILE A 14 -10.45 -9.56 13.72
CA ILE A 14 -10.68 -10.75 12.89
C ILE A 14 -9.72 -10.76 11.70
N ALA A 15 -9.60 -9.62 11.00
CA ALA A 15 -8.70 -9.47 9.86
C ALA A 15 -7.25 -9.73 10.26
N GLY A 16 -6.77 -9.10 11.35
CA GLY A 16 -5.42 -9.29 11.86
C GLY A 16 -5.11 -10.73 12.28
N ALA A 17 -6.08 -11.44 12.86
CA ALA A 17 -5.91 -12.86 13.19
C ALA A 17 -5.74 -13.74 11.95
N CYS A 18 -6.29 -13.32 10.80
CA CYS A 18 -6.25 -14.08 9.56
C CYS A 18 -5.08 -13.70 8.64
N THR A 19 -4.23 -12.73 8.99
CA THR A 19 -3.12 -12.28 8.14
C THR A 19 -2.18 -13.42 7.77
N GLU A 20 -1.67 -14.19 8.73
CA GLU A 20 -0.75 -15.31 8.44
C GLU A 20 -1.42 -16.39 7.58
N LEU A 21 -2.70 -16.67 7.85
CA LEU A 21 -3.46 -17.65 7.08
C LEU A 21 -3.67 -17.19 5.62
N LEU A 22 -3.90 -15.89 5.40
CA LEU A 22 -3.97 -15.30 4.07
C LEU A 22 -2.62 -15.45 3.35
N LEU A 23 -1.51 -15.13 4.02
CA LEU A 23 -0.17 -15.22 3.44
C LEU A 23 0.25 -16.66 3.11
N GLU A 24 -0.17 -17.63 3.93
CA GLU A 24 0.12 -19.05 3.71
C GLU A 24 -0.69 -19.65 2.54
N LYS A 25 -1.97 -19.30 2.43
CA LYS A 25 -2.90 -19.98 1.50
C LYS A 25 -3.24 -19.18 0.24
N GLY A 26 -3.05 -17.87 0.28
CA GLY A 26 -3.61 -16.91 -0.66
C GLY A 26 -5.14 -16.82 -0.55
N ILE A 27 -5.70 -15.70 -1.00
CA ILE A 27 -7.14 -15.45 -0.94
C ILE A 27 -7.98 -16.50 -1.68
N LYS A 28 -7.45 -17.07 -2.76
CA LYS A 28 -8.14 -18.05 -3.59
C LYS A 28 -8.50 -19.31 -2.81
N ASN A 29 -7.58 -19.82 -2.00
CA ASN A 29 -7.76 -21.06 -1.25
C ASN A 29 -8.33 -20.84 0.15
N LEU A 30 -8.40 -19.59 0.61
CA LEU A 30 -8.97 -19.23 1.91
C LEU A 30 -10.48 -19.47 1.95
N THR A 31 -10.98 -20.10 3.03
CA THR A 31 -12.42 -20.32 3.25
C THR A 31 -12.96 -19.59 4.48
N ILE A 32 -14.26 -19.27 4.48
CA ILE A 32 -14.95 -18.64 5.62
C ILE A 32 -14.86 -19.51 6.88
N THR A 33 -14.88 -20.85 6.73
CA THR A 33 -14.75 -21.77 7.86
C THR A 33 -13.38 -21.64 8.53
N GLU A 34 -12.32 -21.47 7.76
CA GLU A 34 -10.97 -21.29 8.29
C GLU A 34 -10.77 -19.91 8.91
N ILE A 35 -11.34 -18.87 8.31
CA ILE A 35 -11.39 -17.52 8.90
C ILE A 35 -12.05 -17.59 10.27
N ALA A 36 -13.24 -18.19 10.36
CA ALA A 36 -13.99 -18.34 11.60
C ALA A 36 -13.17 -19.07 12.68
N ARG A 37 -12.57 -20.21 12.30
CA ARG A 37 -11.73 -21.02 13.19
C ARG A 37 -10.50 -20.24 13.67
N THR A 38 -9.82 -19.52 12.78
CA THR A 38 -8.59 -18.78 13.09
C THR A 38 -8.87 -17.58 13.98
N ALA A 39 -9.97 -16.88 13.75
CA ALA A 39 -10.41 -15.77 14.59
C ALA A 39 -11.14 -16.19 15.87
N GLY A 40 -11.35 -17.50 16.10
CA GLY A 40 -12.03 -18.02 17.28
C GLY A 40 -13.51 -17.62 17.37
N ILE A 41 -14.20 -17.49 16.24
CA ILE A 41 -15.61 -17.07 16.15
C ILE A 41 -16.47 -18.08 15.38
N GLY A 42 -17.79 -17.95 15.48
CA GLY A 42 -18.72 -18.76 14.70
C GLY A 42 -18.71 -18.39 13.21
N LYS A 43 -18.99 -19.36 12.33
CA LYS A 43 -19.08 -19.12 10.88
C LYS A 43 -20.11 -18.04 10.51
N GLY A 44 -21.28 -18.06 11.16
CA GLY A 44 -22.31 -17.03 11.00
C GLY A 44 -21.80 -15.64 11.41
N THR A 45 -21.04 -15.57 12.48
CA THR A 45 -20.44 -14.32 12.98
C THR A 45 -19.48 -13.69 11.98
N VAL A 46 -18.78 -14.47 11.15
CA VAL A 46 -17.94 -13.89 10.08
C VAL A 46 -18.77 -13.04 9.12
N TYR A 47 -19.98 -13.51 8.76
CA TYR A 47 -20.88 -12.78 7.86
C TYR A 47 -21.50 -11.53 8.49
N ASP A 48 -21.48 -11.40 9.82
CA ASP A 48 -21.88 -10.16 10.50
C ASP A 48 -20.84 -9.04 10.31
N TYR A 49 -19.60 -9.40 9.99
CA TYR A 49 -18.50 -8.47 9.78
C TYR A 49 -18.12 -8.32 8.32
N PHE A 50 -18.09 -9.39 7.53
CA PHE A 50 -17.60 -9.39 6.14
C PHE A 50 -18.65 -9.98 5.19
N SER A 51 -19.02 -9.24 4.15
CA SER A 51 -20.02 -9.72 3.17
C SER A 51 -19.48 -10.88 2.31
N ASN A 52 -18.17 -10.91 2.12
CA ASN A 52 -17.43 -11.94 1.39
C ASN A 52 -16.02 -12.09 1.99
N LYS A 53 -15.29 -13.13 1.56
CA LYS A 53 -13.94 -13.36 2.09
C LYS A 53 -12.93 -12.31 1.60
N GLU A 54 -13.15 -11.73 0.43
CA GLU A 54 -12.26 -10.75 -0.19
C GLU A 54 -12.15 -9.47 0.65
N GLU A 55 -13.24 -9.05 1.30
CA GLU A 55 -13.24 -7.91 2.22
C GLU A 55 -12.22 -8.04 3.38
N ILE A 56 -11.83 -9.27 3.76
CA ILE A 56 -10.80 -9.46 4.80
C ILE A 56 -9.44 -8.93 4.35
N VAL A 57 -9.12 -9.05 3.05
CA VAL A 57 -7.85 -8.59 2.48
C VAL A 57 -7.77 -7.07 2.53
N PHE A 58 -8.89 -6.39 2.30
CA PHE A 58 -9.00 -4.93 2.41
C PHE A 58 -8.80 -4.44 3.84
N GLU A 59 -9.33 -5.18 4.81
CA GLU A 59 -9.13 -4.85 6.22
C GLU A 59 -7.69 -5.09 6.67
N ILE A 60 -7.06 -6.17 6.18
CA ILE A 60 -5.65 -6.46 6.45
C ILE A 60 -4.74 -5.35 5.89
N ILE A 61 -4.92 -4.96 4.62
CA ILE A 61 -4.10 -3.89 4.02
C ILE A 61 -4.40 -2.52 4.65
N ARG A 62 -5.65 -2.24 5.06
CA ARG A 62 -6.00 -1.01 5.78
C ARG A 62 -5.21 -0.91 7.07
N LYS A 63 -5.28 -1.94 7.92
CA LYS A 63 -4.51 -2.01 9.17
C LYS A 63 -3.02 -1.85 8.89
N PHE A 64 -2.52 -2.50 7.85
CA PHE A 64 -1.13 -2.39 7.43
C PHE A 64 -0.72 -0.94 7.09
N ILE A 65 -1.52 -0.25 6.27
CA ILE A 65 -1.29 1.17 5.93
C ILE A 65 -1.36 2.04 7.20
N GLU A 66 -2.33 1.82 8.07
CA GLU A 66 -2.52 2.59 9.31
C GLU A 66 -1.34 2.47 10.28
N GLU A 67 -0.76 1.28 10.39
CA GLU A 67 0.41 1.01 11.24
C GLU A 67 1.70 1.65 10.70
N HIS A 68 1.81 1.81 9.38
CA HIS A 68 3.06 2.21 8.73
C HIS A 68 3.06 3.65 8.22
N GLN A 69 1.91 4.27 8.00
CA GLN A 69 1.78 5.64 7.47
C GLN A 69 2.58 6.66 8.30
N HIS A 70 2.56 6.57 9.63
CA HIS A 70 3.26 7.54 10.48
C HIS A 70 4.79 7.42 10.33
N ASN A 71 5.29 6.19 10.26
CA ASN A 71 6.70 5.91 10.04
C ASN A 71 7.15 6.32 8.64
N LEU A 72 6.30 6.11 7.64
CA LEU A 72 6.55 6.53 6.25
C LEU A 72 6.69 8.05 6.16
N LEU A 73 5.72 8.80 6.71
CA LEU A 73 5.72 10.25 6.70
C LEU A 73 6.90 10.85 7.47
N SER A 74 7.12 10.40 8.71
CA SER A 74 8.20 10.93 9.56
C SER A 74 9.59 10.70 8.98
N ARG A 75 9.85 9.52 8.39
CA ARG A 75 11.15 9.22 7.75
C ARG A 75 11.31 9.90 6.40
N SER A 76 10.22 10.10 5.66
CA SER A 76 10.24 10.91 4.44
C SER A 76 10.64 12.36 4.77
N ASP A 77 10.11 12.94 5.84
CA ASP A 77 10.45 14.31 6.25
C ASP A 77 11.89 14.50 6.71
N GLN A 78 12.55 13.41 7.13
CA GLN A 78 13.98 13.43 7.50
C GLN A 78 14.93 13.42 6.30
N GLN A 79 14.43 13.21 5.07
CA GLN A 79 15.29 13.19 3.89
C GLN A 79 15.76 14.60 3.50
N THR A 80 16.97 14.70 2.96
CA THR A 80 17.66 15.99 2.77
C THR A 80 17.27 16.73 1.49
N SER A 81 16.75 16.02 0.47
CA SER A 81 16.33 16.60 -0.81
C SER A 81 14.99 16.06 -1.28
N THR A 82 14.32 16.80 -2.16
CA THR A 82 13.07 16.37 -2.81
C THR A 82 13.24 15.01 -3.50
N LYS A 83 14.38 14.79 -4.17
CA LYS A 83 14.68 13.49 -4.80
C LYS A 83 14.70 12.35 -3.80
N GLN A 84 15.40 12.54 -2.68
CA GLN A 84 15.49 11.52 -1.64
C GLN A 84 14.14 11.24 -0.98
N LYS A 85 13.28 12.26 -0.80
CA LYS A 85 11.90 12.07 -0.32
C LYS A 85 11.10 11.17 -1.26
N VAL A 86 11.16 11.43 -2.57
CA VAL A 86 10.48 10.63 -3.60
C VAL A 86 11.03 9.20 -3.65
N LEU A 87 12.36 9.04 -3.66
CA LEU A 87 13.00 7.73 -3.64
C LEU A 87 12.64 6.93 -2.39
N TYR A 88 12.64 7.57 -1.21
CA TYR A 88 12.28 6.93 0.05
C TYR A 88 10.82 6.45 0.05
N LEU A 89 9.90 7.27 -0.46
CA LEU A 89 8.48 6.89 -0.56
C LEU A 89 8.32 5.60 -1.37
N PHE A 90 9.05 5.45 -2.47
CA PHE A 90 8.96 4.25 -3.30
C PHE A 90 9.80 3.09 -2.82
N ASP A 91 10.92 3.35 -2.14
CA ASP A 91 11.69 2.32 -1.46
C ASP A 91 10.82 1.59 -0.43
N PHE A 92 9.91 2.29 0.25
CA PHE A 92 8.95 1.67 1.15
C PHE A 92 8.05 0.63 0.46
N PHE A 93 7.65 0.86 -0.79
CA PHE A 93 6.80 -0.07 -1.55
C PHE A 93 7.61 -1.16 -2.27
N LEU A 94 8.83 -0.84 -2.71
CA LEU A 94 9.66 -1.73 -3.53
C LEU A 94 10.72 -2.51 -2.73
N SER A 95 10.97 -2.18 -1.46
CA SER A 95 12.04 -2.83 -0.69
C SER A 95 11.68 -4.23 -0.21
N GLU A 96 12.51 -5.20 -0.58
CA GLU A 96 12.66 -6.50 0.09
C GLU A 96 13.41 -6.34 1.43
N TYR A 97 13.07 -5.34 2.25
CA TYR A 97 13.64 -5.31 3.59
C TYR A 97 13.09 -6.52 4.35
N LYS A 98 13.95 -7.35 4.96
CA LYS A 98 13.54 -8.50 5.79
C LYS A 98 12.52 -8.14 6.88
N SER A 99 12.51 -6.89 7.34
CA SER A 99 11.53 -6.40 8.32
C SER A 99 10.14 -6.12 7.72
N TYR A 100 9.99 -6.20 6.39
CA TYR A 100 8.81 -5.82 5.60
C TYR A 100 8.40 -6.91 4.59
N GLU A 101 8.96 -8.12 4.64
CA GLU A 101 8.67 -9.22 3.69
C GLU A 101 7.16 -9.52 3.62
N LYS A 102 6.49 -9.60 4.77
CA LYS A 102 5.03 -9.78 4.86
C LYS A 102 4.24 -8.66 4.20
N HIS A 103 4.81 -7.47 4.07
CA HIS A 103 4.11 -6.29 3.56
C HIS A 103 3.94 -6.37 2.05
N GLN A 104 4.97 -6.83 1.35
CA GLN A 104 4.90 -7.04 -0.09
C GLN A 104 3.92 -8.16 -0.42
N ASP A 105 3.89 -9.24 0.37
CA ASP A 105 2.95 -10.33 0.14
C ASP A 105 1.51 -9.94 0.45
N VAL A 106 1.26 -9.17 1.53
CA VAL A 106 -0.07 -8.58 1.79
C VAL A 106 -0.48 -7.67 0.64
N TYR A 107 0.42 -6.81 0.16
CA TYR A 107 0.13 -5.90 -0.94
C TYR A 107 -0.10 -6.64 -2.27
N ARG A 108 0.62 -7.74 -2.52
CA ARG A 108 0.43 -8.64 -3.66
C ARG A 108 -0.95 -9.31 -3.62
N GLU A 109 -1.34 -9.86 -2.48
CA GLU A 109 -2.69 -10.45 -2.29
C GLU A 109 -3.78 -9.40 -2.48
N TYR A 110 -3.59 -8.20 -1.91
CA TYR A 110 -4.48 -7.06 -2.11
C TYR A 110 -4.63 -6.67 -3.59
N LEU A 111 -3.52 -6.60 -4.32
CA LEU A 111 -3.53 -6.28 -5.75
C LEU A 111 -4.21 -7.38 -6.57
N SER A 112 -3.95 -8.65 -6.26
CA SER A 112 -4.61 -9.81 -6.88
C SER A 112 -6.14 -9.69 -6.76
N VAL A 113 -6.64 -9.44 -5.54
CA VAL A 113 -8.08 -9.28 -5.29
C VAL A 113 -8.64 -8.04 -5.98
N THR A 114 -7.93 -6.92 -5.90
CA THR A 114 -8.33 -5.65 -6.54
C THR A 114 -8.46 -5.80 -8.06
N LEU A 115 -7.59 -6.59 -8.69
CA LEU A 115 -7.64 -6.81 -10.14
C LEU A 115 -8.71 -7.84 -10.53
N SER A 116 -9.03 -8.81 -9.66
CA SER A 116 -10.01 -9.86 -9.94
C SER A 116 -11.46 -9.47 -9.63
N THR A 117 -11.67 -8.48 -8.76
CA THR A 117 -12.99 -8.22 -8.14
C THR A 117 -13.37 -6.74 -8.26
N LYS A 118 -14.64 -6.45 -8.56
CA LYS A 118 -15.15 -5.09 -8.83
C LYS A 118 -16.33 -4.68 -7.94
N SER A 119 -16.24 -4.90 -6.63
CA SER A 119 -17.27 -4.38 -5.72
C SER A 119 -17.10 -2.88 -5.50
N CYS A 120 -18.21 -2.14 -5.33
CA CYS A 120 -18.16 -0.69 -5.10
C CYS A 120 -17.29 -0.30 -3.88
N PRO A 121 -17.44 -0.94 -2.70
CA PRO A 121 -16.61 -0.60 -1.54
C PRO A 121 -15.11 -0.82 -1.78
N MET A 122 -14.75 -1.82 -2.59
CA MET A 122 -13.36 -2.11 -2.93
C MET A 122 -12.78 -1.07 -3.89
N LEU A 123 -13.57 -0.59 -4.85
CA LEU A 123 -13.16 0.49 -5.76
C LEU A 123 -12.96 1.82 -5.00
N GLU A 124 -13.86 2.12 -4.06
CA GLU A 124 -13.76 3.30 -3.19
C GLU A 124 -12.48 3.25 -2.34
N PHE A 125 -12.22 2.12 -1.66
CA PHE A 125 -10.99 1.95 -0.88
C PHE A 125 -9.72 2.09 -1.72
N ASN A 126 -9.71 1.53 -2.93
CA ASN A 126 -8.60 1.66 -3.87
C ASN A 126 -8.34 3.13 -4.25
N SER A 127 -9.43 3.89 -4.45
CA SER A 127 -9.37 5.32 -4.74
C SER A 127 -8.82 6.10 -3.55
N GLU A 128 -9.27 5.80 -2.33
CA GLU A 128 -8.77 6.39 -1.08
C GLU A 128 -7.27 6.17 -0.91
N CYS A 129 -6.79 4.93 -1.07
CA CYS A 129 -5.36 4.61 -0.96
C CYS A 129 -4.53 5.35 -2.02
N SER A 130 -5.04 5.40 -3.26
CA SER A 130 -4.36 6.13 -4.35
C SER A 130 -4.30 7.63 -4.08
N CYS A 131 -5.38 8.20 -3.51
CA CYS A 131 -5.46 9.59 -3.14
C CYS A 131 -4.46 9.93 -2.03
N PHE A 132 -4.34 9.08 -1.01
CA PHE A 132 -3.40 9.27 0.09
C PHE A 132 -1.95 9.39 -0.40
N ILE A 133 -1.46 8.45 -1.20
CA ILE A 133 -0.10 8.49 -1.74
C ILE A 133 0.09 9.67 -2.70
N LYS A 134 -0.93 9.99 -3.48
CA LYS A 134 -0.92 11.16 -4.35
C LYS A 134 -0.72 12.45 -3.55
N THR A 135 -1.47 12.65 -2.46
CA THR A 135 -1.34 13.85 -1.61
C THR A 135 0.07 13.95 -1.01
N ILE A 136 0.67 12.84 -0.60
CA ILE A 136 2.07 12.83 -0.09
C ILE A 136 3.04 13.32 -1.18
N LEU A 137 2.95 12.76 -2.39
CA LEU A 137 3.79 13.17 -3.51
C LEU A 137 3.56 14.62 -3.92
N GLU A 138 2.31 15.08 -3.97
CA GLU A 138 1.97 16.47 -4.26
C GLU A 138 2.63 17.43 -3.28
N ASN A 139 2.61 17.09 -1.98
CA ASN A 139 3.25 17.88 -0.93
C ASN A 139 4.78 17.91 -1.10
N ILE A 140 5.41 16.75 -1.32
CA ILE A 140 6.86 16.64 -1.55
C ILE A 140 7.29 17.49 -2.76
N ILE A 141 6.58 17.37 -3.89
CA ILE A 141 6.88 18.10 -5.12
C ILE A 141 6.62 19.60 -4.95
N ALA A 142 5.54 19.99 -4.27
CA ALA A 142 5.24 21.39 -4.00
C ALA A 142 6.30 22.05 -3.12
N GLU A 143 6.77 21.35 -2.09
CA GLU A 143 7.86 21.80 -1.22
C GLU A 143 9.16 21.98 -2.00
N GLY A 144 9.53 21.02 -2.85
CA GLY A 144 10.73 21.09 -3.69
C GLY A 144 10.72 22.27 -4.66
N ILE A 145 9.56 22.56 -5.25
CA ILE A 145 9.36 23.74 -6.12
C ILE A 145 9.53 25.03 -5.31
N LYS A 146 8.92 25.10 -4.12
CA LYS A 146 9.01 26.28 -3.23
C LYS A 146 10.45 26.55 -2.78
N LYS A 147 11.23 25.50 -2.53
CA LYS A 147 12.65 25.58 -2.15
C LYS A 147 13.58 25.87 -3.34
N GLY A 148 13.07 25.84 -4.57
CA GLY A 148 13.87 26.00 -5.78
C GLY A 148 14.79 24.81 -6.06
N GLU A 149 14.47 23.61 -5.56
CA GLU A 149 15.21 22.38 -5.83
C GLU A 149 14.85 21.78 -7.20
N ILE A 150 13.58 21.92 -7.60
CA ILE A 150 13.03 21.36 -8.84
C ILE A 150 12.13 22.37 -9.57
N LYS A 151 12.05 22.23 -10.90
CA LYS A 151 11.23 23.08 -11.78
C LYS A 151 9.73 22.87 -11.54
N GLY A 152 8.94 23.93 -11.74
CA GLY A 152 7.48 23.89 -11.58
C GLY A 152 6.75 22.86 -12.45
N ILE A 153 7.34 22.45 -13.58
CA ILE A 153 6.79 21.40 -14.46
C ILE A 153 6.69 20.03 -13.76
N ALA A 154 7.48 19.80 -12.71
CA ALA A 154 7.50 18.55 -11.95
C ALA A 154 6.14 18.17 -11.36
N LYS A 155 5.21 19.13 -11.15
CA LYS A 155 3.82 18.83 -10.73
C LYS A 155 3.12 17.85 -11.67
N ARG A 156 3.47 17.83 -12.95
CA ARG A 156 2.89 16.93 -13.95
C ARG A 156 3.37 15.47 -13.82
N LEU A 157 4.41 15.23 -13.03
CA LEU A 157 4.98 13.89 -12.85
C LEU A 157 4.25 13.07 -11.79
N VAL A 158 3.55 13.69 -10.83
CA VAL A 158 2.93 13.02 -9.67
C VAL A 158 2.11 11.80 -10.09
N ASP A 159 1.14 12.00 -10.99
CA ASP A 159 0.26 10.91 -11.44
C ASP A 159 1.00 9.83 -12.22
N GLY A 160 2.09 10.20 -12.91
CA GLY A 160 2.93 9.27 -13.67
C GLY A 160 3.84 8.44 -12.78
N LEU A 161 4.37 9.04 -11.70
CA LEU A 161 5.24 8.37 -10.73
C LEU A 161 4.50 7.22 -10.01
N ILE A 162 3.26 7.46 -9.57
CA ILE A 162 2.42 6.43 -8.93
C ILE A 162 2.13 5.27 -9.90
N LYS A 163 1.83 5.59 -11.15
CA LYS A 163 1.56 4.56 -12.18
C LYS A 163 2.81 3.77 -12.53
N ALA A 164 3.95 4.45 -12.62
CA ALA A 164 5.24 3.82 -12.87
C ALA A 164 5.58 2.84 -11.75
N GLU A 165 5.55 3.28 -10.49
CA GLU A 165 5.85 2.41 -9.33
C GLU A 165 5.01 1.13 -9.34
N ARG A 166 3.69 1.25 -9.47
CA ARG A 166 2.81 0.07 -9.57
C ARG A 166 3.12 -0.81 -10.77
N GLY A 167 3.50 -0.21 -11.90
CA GLY A 167 3.92 -0.92 -13.11
C GLY A 167 5.20 -1.73 -12.88
N TYR A 168 6.24 -1.11 -12.32
CA TYR A 168 7.50 -1.78 -12.00
C TYR A 168 7.29 -2.93 -11.01
N MET A 169 6.46 -2.73 -9.99
CA MET A 169 6.12 -3.77 -9.02
C MET A 169 5.39 -4.96 -9.64
N LEU A 170 4.38 -4.70 -10.48
CA LEU A 170 3.67 -5.78 -11.20
C LEU A 170 4.59 -6.53 -12.15
N THR A 171 5.46 -5.84 -12.89
CA THR A 171 6.43 -6.46 -13.80
C THR A 171 7.46 -7.27 -13.03
N ALA A 172 8.01 -6.73 -11.93
CA ALA A 172 8.95 -7.43 -11.06
C ALA A 172 8.38 -8.78 -10.59
N TRP A 173 7.13 -8.77 -10.16
CA TRP A 173 6.44 -9.98 -9.73
C TRP A 173 6.10 -10.96 -10.84
N ALA A 174 5.69 -10.46 -12.01
CA ALA A 174 5.36 -11.30 -13.17
C ALA A 174 6.60 -11.98 -13.75
N ASP A 175 7.72 -11.25 -13.81
CA ASP A 175 9.00 -11.73 -14.33
C ASP A 175 9.84 -12.50 -13.29
N GLY A 176 9.49 -12.38 -12.00
CA GLY A 176 10.31 -12.91 -10.90
C GLY A 176 11.66 -12.23 -10.78
N LYS A 177 11.72 -10.92 -11.00
CA LYS A 177 12.96 -10.10 -10.99
C LYS A 177 12.86 -8.95 -10.01
N ASP A 178 13.99 -8.59 -9.41
CA ASP A 178 14.12 -7.32 -8.70
C ASP A 178 14.35 -6.19 -9.72
N LEU A 179 13.40 -5.26 -9.82
CA LEU A 179 13.47 -4.08 -10.71
C LEU A 179 13.71 -2.78 -9.94
N LYS A 180 14.11 -2.85 -8.67
CA LYS A 180 14.30 -1.68 -7.82
C LYS A 180 15.35 -0.72 -8.35
N GLN A 181 16.47 -1.25 -8.85
CA GLN A 181 17.52 -0.42 -9.44
C GLN A 181 17.04 0.26 -10.72
N GLU A 182 16.31 -0.45 -11.59
CA GLU A 182 15.72 0.15 -12.80
C GLU A 182 14.72 1.25 -12.47
N PHE A 183 13.88 1.04 -11.45
CA PHE A 183 12.96 2.07 -10.99
C PHE A 183 13.70 3.28 -10.42
N LYS A 184 14.77 3.07 -9.65
CA LYS A 184 15.62 4.15 -9.16
C LYS A 184 16.24 4.94 -10.31
N ASP A 185 16.77 4.26 -11.32
CA ASP A 185 17.36 4.89 -12.51
C ASP A 185 16.32 5.71 -13.28
N TYR A 186 15.07 5.22 -13.36
CA TYR A 186 13.94 5.97 -13.92
C TYR A 186 13.67 7.27 -13.13
N ILE A 187 13.66 7.22 -11.80
CA ILE A 187 13.50 8.41 -10.95
C ILE A 187 14.69 9.36 -11.14
N ASP A 188 15.92 8.85 -11.10
CA ASP A 188 17.14 9.64 -11.29
C ASP A 188 17.11 10.37 -12.65
N THR A 189 16.72 9.69 -13.71
CA THR A 189 16.55 10.28 -15.06
C THR A 189 15.52 11.42 -15.06
N LEU A 190 14.39 11.23 -14.38
CA LEU A 190 13.38 12.31 -14.26
C LEU A 190 13.96 13.51 -13.51
N PHE A 191 14.68 13.28 -12.42
CA PHE A 191 15.28 14.33 -11.60
C PHE A 191 16.39 15.09 -12.35
N ASP A 192 17.22 14.43 -13.14
CA ASP A 192 18.22 15.09 -13.99
C ASP A 192 17.61 16.15 -14.94
N LEU A 193 16.35 15.94 -15.37
CA LEU A 193 15.63 16.84 -16.26
C LEU A 193 14.94 18.01 -15.52
N ILE A 194 14.52 17.80 -14.27
CA ILE A 194 13.72 18.77 -13.50
C ILE A 194 14.50 19.49 -12.41
N GLU A 195 15.63 18.97 -11.94
CA GLU A 195 16.43 19.60 -10.90
C GLU A 195 16.98 20.95 -11.37
N ILE A 196 17.01 21.90 -10.45
CA ILE A 196 17.62 23.20 -10.66
C ILE A 196 19.04 23.08 -10.10
N LYS A 197 20.01 22.96 -11.02
CA LYS A 197 21.44 22.95 -10.65
C LYS A 197 21.77 24.31 -10.04
N LYS A 198 22.26 24.30 -8.80
CA LYS A 198 22.82 25.48 -8.13
C LYS A 198 24.15 25.87 -8.74
#